data_AF-A0A0B2UNM2-F1
#
_entry.id   AF-A0A0B2UNM2-F1
#
_cell.length_a   1.000
_cell.length_b   1.000
_cell.length_c   1.000
_cell.angle_alpha   90.00
_cell.angle_beta   90.00
_cell.angle_gamma   90.00
#
_symmetry.space_group_name_H-M   'P 1'
#
loop_
_entity.id
_entity.type
_entity.pdbx_description
1 polymer ?
#
loop_
_entity_poly.entity_id
_entity_poly.type
_entity_poly.pdbx_seq_one_letter_code
_entity_poly.pdbx_strand_id
1 'polypeptide(L)'
;MATNGWQKLRVLDGGFGSELETAGFQVSSDPLWSAAALIDRPDLVVEVHKRYLDAGCDVLLTNTYHANIATMKATRKLTDSEANAVVSKGVSLAHRAVVESNVEREIEIFGSVGPYATALSDGSEYNGHYVDEISEELIVQHHVCQARPLLNAGLEKLAFETIPAEKEGIAILKTLDLLPANVICWISFSCRDEAQTNHCDSFSKAVAEVTKHPKVIAAGP
;
A
#
# COMPACT_ATOMS: atom_id res chain seq x y z
N MET A 1 -27.67 14.02 1.44
CA MET A 1 -26.20 13.95 1.51
C MET A 1 -25.87 12.49 1.80
N ALA A 2 -25.31 11.77 0.84
CA ALA A 2 -25.08 10.34 0.97
C ALA A 2 -23.91 10.10 1.93
N THR A 3 -24.18 9.47 3.06
CA THR A 3 -23.18 8.97 4.01
C THR A 3 -22.56 7.72 3.41
N ASN A 4 -21.56 7.88 2.53
CA ASN A 4 -20.78 6.76 1.97
C ASN A 4 -19.63 6.33 2.92
N GLY A 5 -19.87 6.34 4.22
CA GLY A 5 -18.95 5.81 5.22
C GLY A 5 -19.33 4.38 5.60
N TRP A 6 -18.34 3.58 5.98
CA TRP A 6 -18.57 2.26 6.58
C TRP A 6 -19.51 2.38 7.77
N GLN A 7 -20.76 1.93 7.63
CA GLN A 7 -21.76 1.96 8.71
C GLN A 7 -21.50 0.89 9.79
N LYS A 8 -20.55 -0.02 9.54
CA LYS A 8 -20.11 -1.09 10.44
C LYS A 8 -18.59 -1.05 10.52
N LEU A 9 -18.05 -1.36 11.70
CA LEU A 9 -16.63 -1.62 11.88
C LEU A 9 -16.17 -2.68 10.87
N ARG A 10 -15.07 -2.42 10.18
CA ARG A 10 -14.39 -3.35 9.27
C ARG A 10 -13.04 -3.71 9.86
N VAL A 11 -12.64 -4.96 9.73
CA VAL A 11 -11.35 -5.47 10.20
C VAL A 11 -10.39 -5.58 9.01
N LEU A 12 -9.25 -4.88 9.07
CA LEU A 12 -8.17 -5.03 8.11
C LEU A 12 -7.41 -6.34 8.36
N ASP A 13 -6.67 -6.81 7.36
CA ASP A 13 -5.61 -7.80 7.59
C ASP A 13 -4.43 -7.19 8.39
N GLY A 14 -3.39 -8.00 8.61
CA GLY A 14 -2.24 -7.64 9.42
C GLY A 14 -0.92 -7.65 8.65
N GLY A 15 0.18 -7.65 9.40
CA GLY A 15 1.54 -7.67 8.83
C GLY A 15 1.80 -8.86 7.90
N PHE A 16 2.06 -8.57 6.63
CA PHE A 16 2.30 -9.62 5.62
C PHE A 16 3.67 -10.29 5.80
N GLY A 17 4.69 -9.51 6.18
CA GLY A 17 6.07 -10.00 6.37
C GLY A 17 6.18 -11.08 7.44
N SER A 18 5.60 -10.86 8.62
CA SER A 18 5.65 -11.82 9.74
C SER A 18 4.95 -13.14 9.43
N GLU A 19 3.84 -13.09 8.67
CA GLU A 19 3.13 -14.30 8.24
C GLU A 19 3.91 -15.09 7.18
N LEU A 20 4.60 -14.39 6.28
CA LEU A 20 5.54 -15.01 5.33
C LEU A 20 6.73 -15.66 6.04
N GLU A 21 7.31 -15.01 7.04
CA GLU A 21 8.38 -15.59 7.86
C GLU A 21 7.90 -16.84 8.61
N THR A 22 6.68 -16.80 9.16
CA THR A 22 6.04 -17.97 9.79
C THR A 22 5.81 -19.10 8.78
N ALA A 23 5.56 -18.78 7.51
CA ALA A 23 5.47 -19.74 6.42
C ALA A 23 6.84 -20.18 5.85
N GLY A 24 7.95 -19.74 6.46
CA GLY A 24 9.31 -20.12 6.09
C GLY A 24 9.91 -19.32 4.93
N PHE A 25 9.37 -18.16 4.60
CA PHE A 25 9.93 -17.24 3.60
C PHE A 25 10.85 -16.21 4.25
N GLN A 26 12.06 -16.03 3.73
CA GLN A 26 13.03 -15.11 4.30
C GLN A 26 12.82 -13.68 3.77
N VAL A 27 12.11 -12.85 4.55
CA VAL A 27 11.74 -11.48 4.16
C VAL A 27 12.92 -10.52 4.24
N SER A 28 13.60 -10.49 5.39
CA SER A 28 14.63 -9.49 5.73
C SER A 28 15.91 -9.55 4.89
N SER A 29 16.12 -10.62 4.13
CA SER A 29 17.28 -10.75 3.24
C SER A 29 17.08 -10.13 1.86
N ASP A 30 15.86 -9.68 1.53
CA ASP A 30 15.52 -9.20 0.20
C ASP A 30 15.26 -7.69 0.16
N PRO A 31 15.81 -6.94 -0.82
CA PRO A 31 15.47 -5.52 -1.02
C PRO A 31 13.99 -5.25 -1.29
N LEU A 32 13.23 -6.23 -1.77
CA LEU A 32 11.78 -6.14 -1.97
C LEU A 32 10.98 -6.59 -0.75
N TRP A 33 11.64 -7.00 0.34
CA TRP A 33 10.99 -7.49 1.56
C TRP A 33 9.92 -8.55 1.24
N SER A 34 8.70 -8.37 1.75
CA SER A 34 7.59 -9.30 1.54
C SER A 34 7.16 -9.36 0.07
N ALA A 35 7.34 -8.29 -0.69
CA ALA A 35 6.95 -8.23 -2.10
C ALA A 35 7.79 -9.18 -2.98
N ALA A 36 8.97 -9.61 -2.53
CA ALA A 36 9.76 -10.65 -3.21
C ALA A 36 8.93 -11.95 -3.41
N ALA A 37 8.05 -12.28 -2.47
CA ALA A 37 7.19 -13.45 -2.55
C ALA A 37 6.21 -13.39 -3.74
N LEU A 38 5.87 -12.21 -4.28
CA LEU A 38 5.06 -12.11 -5.50
C LEU A 38 5.75 -12.79 -6.71
N ILE A 39 7.08 -12.76 -6.74
CA ILE A 39 7.92 -13.35 -7.77
C ILE A 39 8.24 -14.79 -7.38
N ASP A 40 8.81 -14.95 -6.19
CA ASP A 40 9.54 -16.16 -5.82
C ASP A 40 8.62 -17.26 -5.25
N ARG A 41 7.57 -16.87 -4.52
CA ARG A 41 6.64 -17.78 -3.81
C ARG A 41 5.20 -17.27 -3.81
N PRO A 42 4.56 -17.09 -4.99
CA PRO A 42 3.20 -16.56 -5.08
C PRO A 42 2.14 -17.48 -4.43
N ASP A 43 2.46 -18.75 -4.25
CA ASP A 43 1.66 -19.70 -3.47
C ASP A 43 1.54 -19.27 -2.00
N LEU A 44 2.65 -18.83 -1.38
CA LEU A 44 2.65 -18.36 0.00
C LEU A 44 1.88 -17.05 0.17
N VAL A 45 1.90 -16.16 -0.84
CA VAL A 45 1.09 -14.93 -0.82
C VAL A 45 -0.40 -15.26 -0.71
N VAL A 46 -0.87 -16.24 -1.49
CA VAL A 46 -2.26 -16.72 -1.39
C VAL A 46 -2.51 -17.33 -0.02
N GLU A 47 -1.62 -18.16 0.49
CA GLU A 47 -1.77 -18.79 1.81
C GLU A 47 -1.90 -17.74 2.93
N VAL A 48 -1.06 -16.71 2.94
CA VAL A 48 -1.12 -15.63 3.94
C VAL A 48 -2.45 -14.87 3.87
N HIS A 49 -2.93 -14.51 2.66
CA HIS A 49 -4.26 -13.91 2.53
C HIS A 49 -5.37 -14.82 3.08
N LYS A 50 -5.30 -16.13 2.81
CA LYS A 50 -6.27 -17.11 3.32
C LYS A 50 -6.25 -17.18 4.85
N ARG A 51 -5.09 -17.10 5.49
CA ARG A 51 -4.99 -17.05 6.96
C ARG A 51 -5.71 -15.83 7.55
N TYR A 52 -5.56 -14.65 6.94
CA TYR A 52 -6.31 -13.46 7.38
C TYR A 52 -7.80 -13.58 7.13
N LEU A 53 -8.20 -14.20 6.02
CA LEU A 53 -9.61 -14.53 5.77
C LEU A 53 -10.15 -15.54 6.80
N ASP A 54 -9.39 -16.55 7.19
CA ASP A 54 -9.82 -17.50 8.22
C ASP A 54 -9.91 -16.83 9.61
N ALA A 55 -9.04 -15.85 9.88
CA ALA A 55 -9.07 -15.04 11.10
C ALA A 55 -10.24 -14.03 11.15
N GLY A 56 -10.94 -13.82 10.03
CA GLY A 56 -12.16 -13.01 9.99
C GLY A 56 -11.98 -11.56 9.51
N CYS A 57 -10.90 -11.23 8.78
CA CYS A 57 -10.76 -9.89 8.19
C CYS A 57 -11.86 -9.61 7.14
N ASP A 58 -12.23 -8.35 7.00
CA ASP A 58 -13.17 -7.85 5.98
C ASP A 58 -12.45 -7.19 4.80
N VAL A 59 -11.21 -6.73 5.02
CA VAL A 59 -10.40 -6.04 4.02
C VAL A 59 -9.04 -6.72 3.91
N LEU A 60 -8.58 -6.95 2.69
CA LEU A 60 -7.24 -7.41 2.38
C LEU A 60 -6.43 -6.28 1.74
N LEU A 61 -5.17 -6.16 2.12
CA LEU A 61 -4.17 -5.35 1.44
C LEU A 61 -3.32 -6.22 0.54
N THR A 62 -3.17 -5.84 -0.73
CA THR A 62 -2.24 -6.55 -1.63
C THR A 62 -0.83 -6.50 -1.06
N ASN A 63 -0.03 -7.56 -1.26
CA ASN A 63 1.38 -7.59 -0.82
C ASN A 63 2.28 -6.74 -1.73
N THR A 64 1.97 -5.45 -1.90
CA THR A 64 2.58 -4.54 -2.89
C THR A 64 3.24 -3.30 -2.30
N TYR A 65 3.23 -3.14 -0.97
CA TYR A 65 3.90 -2.05 -0.26
C TYR A 65 5.34 -1.80 -0.74
N HIS A 66 6.19 -2.85 -0.77
CA HIS A 66 7.57 -2.82 -1.28
C HIS A 66 7.72 -3.31 -2.73
N ALA A 67 6.63 -3.50 -3.49
CA ALA A 67 6.69 -3.91 -4.90
C ALA A 67 7.09 -2.72 -5.80
N ASN A 68 8.20 -2.07 -5.45
CA ASN A 68 8.71 -0.88 -6.09
C ASN A 68 9.27 -1.21 -7.47
N ILE A 69 8.74 -0.56 -8.51
CA ILE A 69 9.11 -0.83 -9.91
C ILE A 69 10.62 -0.61 -10.12
N ALA A 70 11.19 0.47 -9.58
CA ALA A 70 12.60 0.76 -9.74
C ALA A 70 13.49 -0.28 -9.04
N THR A 71 13.13 -0.68 -7.81
CA THR A 71 13.86 -1.72 -7.06
C THR A 71 13.81 -3.07 -7.77
N MET A 72 12.66 -3.46 -8.32
CA MET A 72 12.53 -4.70 -9.10
C MET A 72 13.42 -4.68 -10.36
N LYS A 73 13.43 -3.57 -11.10
CA LYS A 73 14.31 -3.41 -12.27
C LYS A 73 15.78 -3.51 -11.88
N ALA A 74 16.18 -2.85 -10.79
CA ALA A 74 17.57 -2.82 -10.35
C ALA A 74 18.07 -4.20 -9.86
N THR A 75 17.26 -4.87 -9.03
CA THR A 75 17.67 -6.08 -8.30
C THR A 75 17.32 -7.38 -9.02
N ARG A 76 16.19 -7.42 -9.74
CA ARG A 76 15.70 -8.60 -10.47
C ARG A 76 15.88 -8.53 -11.99
N LYS A 77 16.38 -7.39 -12.51
CA LYS A 77 16.59 -7.15 -13.95
C LYS A 77 15.32 -7.26 -14.79
N LEU A 78 14.17 -6.99 -14.16
CA LEU A 78 12.89 -6.93 -14.86
C LEU A 78 12.84 -5.71 -15.78
N THR A 79 12.11 -5.84 -16.88
CA THR A 79 11.64 -4.72 -17.70
C THR A 79 10.52 -3.97 -17.00
N ASP A 80 10.15 -2.79 -17.50
CA ASP A 80 8.99 -2.05 -16.99
C ASP A 80 7.70 -2.88 -17.06
N SER A 81 7.48 -3.60 -18.17
CA SER A 81 6.29 -4.45 -18.35
C SER A 81 6.24 -5.59 -17.32
N GLU A 82 7.36 -6.27 -17.09
CA GLU A 82 7.44 -7.36 -16.11
C GLU A 82 7.26 -6.86 -14.67
N ALA A 83 7.88 -5.73 -14.31
CA ALA A 83 7.70 -5.13 -13.00
C ALA A 83 6.24 -4.71 -12.74
N ASN A 84 5.59 -4.09 -13.73
CA ASN A 84 4.15 -3.77 -13.65
C ASN A 84 3.30 -5.05 -13.52
N ALA A 85 3.64 -6.10 -14.27
CA ALA A 85 2.94 -7.39 -14.19
C ALA A 85 3.07 -8.04 -12.82
N VAL A 86 4.21 -7.89 -12.12
CA VAL A 86 4.37 -8.36 -10.73
C VAL A 86 3.43 -7.62 -9.77
N VAL A 87 3.32 -6.30 -9.90
CA VAL A 87 2.38 -5.52 -9.06
C VAL A 87 0.93 -5.94 -9.35
N SER A 88 0.53 -6.03 -10.64
CA SER A 88 -0.80 -6.51 -11.02
C SER A 88 -1.07 -7.95 -10.55
N LYS A 89 -0.05 -8.81 -10.51
CA LYS A 89 -0.18 -10.18 -9.98
C LYS A 89 -0.56 -10.19 -8.51
N GLY A 90 -0.12 -9.22 -7.70
CA GLY A 90 -0.54 -9.08 -6.30
C GLY A 90 -2.06 -8.99 -6.14
N VAL A 91 -2.72 -8.23 -7.02
CA VAL A 91 -4.19 -8.11 -7.08
C VAL A 91 -4.83 -9.46 -7.38
N SER A 92 -4.35 -10.15 -8.41
CA SER A 92 -4.87 -11.47 -8.81
C SER A 92 -4.71 -12.52 -7.70
N LEU A 93 -3.62 -12.49 -6.94
CA LEU A 93 -3.38 -13.42 -5.83
C LEU A 93 -4.34 -13.17 -4.66
N ALA A 94 -4.61 -11.90 -4.33
CA ALA A 94 -5.60 -11.55 -3.31
C ALA A 94 -7.01 -12.01 -3.72
N HIS A 95 -7.44 -11.75 -4.97
CA HIS A 95 -8.73 -12.25 -5.47
C HIS A 95 -8.81 -13.77 -5.47
N ARG A 96 -7.74 -14.45 -5.89
CA ARG A 96 -7.66 -15.90 -5.85
C ARG A 96 -7.85 -16.43 -4.42
N ALA A 97 -7.23 -15.80 -3.41
CA ALA A 97 -7.42 -16.17 -2.02
C ALA A 97 -8.88 -16.03 -1.57
N VAL A 98 -9.56 -14.95 -1.94
CA VAL A 98 -10.99 -14.74 -1.63
C VAL A 98 -11.85 -15.85 -2.26
N VAL A 99 -11.66 -16.14 -3.55
CA VAL A 99 -12.40 -17.18 -4.26
C VAL A 99 -12.14 -18.58 -3.66
N GLU A 100 -10.88 -18.91 -3.37
CA GLU A 100 -10.51 -20.21 -2.81
C GLU A 100 -10.95 -20.41 -1.35
N SER A 101 -11.07 -19.33 -0.57
CA SER A 101 -11.51 -19.42 0.83
C SER A 101 -13.03 -19.58 0.95
N ASN A 102 -13.77 -19.20 -0.10
CA ASN A 102 -15.24 -19.32 -0.16
C ASN A 102 -15.93 -18.76 1.10
N VAL A 103 -15.45 -17.61 1.58
CA VAL A 103 -16.04 -16.92 2.74
C VAL A 103 -17.36 -16.28 2.34
N GLU A 104 -18.39 -16.39 3.19
CA GLU A 104 -19.73 -15.85 2.90
C GLU A 104 -19.81 -14.31 3.06
N ARG A 105 -18.86 -13.72 3.79
CA ARG A 105 -18.82 -12.28 4.02
C ARG A 105 -18.22 -11.54 2.84
N GLU A 106 -18.66 -10.30 2.66
CA GLU A 106 -18.12 -9.41 1.64
C GLU A 106 -16.66 -9.04 2.01
N ILE A 107 -15.73 -9.36 1.10
CA ILE A 107 -14.32 -9.01 1.25
C ILE A 107 -13.98 -7.90 0.27
N GLU A 108 -13.30 -6.89 0.78
CA GLU A 108 -12.74 -5.83 -0.03
C GLU A 108 -11.23 -5.99 -0.19
N ILE A 109 -10.72 -5.57 -1.33
CA ILE A 109 -9.30 -5.61 -1.64
C ILE A 109 -8.84 -4.20 -1.94
N PHE A 110 -7.82 -3.75 -1.23
CA PHE A 110 -7.18 -2.47 -1.45
C PHE A 110 -5.76 -2.71 -1.95
N GLY A 111 -5.35 -1.90 -2.93
CA GLY A 111 -4.00 -1.89 -3.44
C GLY A 111 -3.09 -1.15 -2.46
N SER A 112 -2.22 -1.87 -1.75
CA SER A 112 -1.21 -1.28 -0.86
C SER A 112 -0.15 -0.53 -1.66
N VAL A 113 0.08 0.73 -1.29
CA VAL A 113 1.10 1.60 -1.87
C VAL A 113 1.90 2.22 -0.72
N GLY A 114 3.17 1.83 -0.61
CA GLY A 114 4.07 2.38 0.39
C GLY A 114 4.60 3.77 0.04
N PRO A 115 5.31 4.43 0.96
CA PRO A 115 5.90 5.74 0.73
C PRO A 115 7.04 5.67 -0.31
N TYR A 116 7.46 6.84 -0.78
CA TYR A 116 8.60 7.00 -1.67
C TYR A 116 9.89 6.37 -1.12
N ALA A 117 10.07 6.34 0.21
CA ALA A 117 11.19 5.66 0.88
C ALA A 117 11.41 4.21 0.42
N THR A 118 10.37 3.51 -0.03
CA THR A 118 10.49 2.15 -0.59
C THR A 118 11.41 2.10 -1.83
N ALA A 119 11.60 3.22 -2.53
CA ALA A 119 12.54 3.37 -3.65
C ALA A 119 14.00 3.55 -3.19
N LEU A 120 14.21 4.01 -1.95
CA LEU A 120 15.52 4.29 -1.38
C LEU A 120 16.11 3.06 -0.68
N SER A 121 15.25 2.21 -0.09
CA SER A 121 15.65 0.99 0.61
C SER A 121 16.67 1.25 1.74
N ASP A 122 16.56 2.39 2.41
CA ASP A 122 17.48 2.87 3.45
C ASP A 122 16.84 2.98 4.85
N GLY A 123 15.58 2.57 5.00
CA GLY A 123 14.83 2.66 6.26
C GLY A 123 14.26 4.05 6.53
N SER A 124 14.36 4.99 5.59
CA SER A 124 13.84 6.35 5.76
C SER A 124 12.31 6.41 5.84
N GLU A 125 11.59 5.32 5.57
CA GLU A 125 10.15 5.19 5.84
C GLU A 125 9.80 5.38 7.33
N TYR A 126 10.77 5.22 8.23
CA TYR A 126 10.58 5.39 9.68
C TYR A 126 10.96 6.78 10.21
N ASN A 127 11.47 7.69 9.37
CA ASN A 127 11.84 9.05 9.79
C ASN A 127 11.41 10.15 8.81
N GLY A 128 11.15 9.83 7.54
CA GLY A 128 10.64 10.75 6.54
C GLY A 128 11.63 11.75 5.97
N HIS A 129 12.91 11.77 6.38
CA HIS A 129 13.84 12.85 6.02
C HIS A 129 14.10 13.02 4.51
N TYR A 130 13.85 11.99 3.70
CA TYR A 130 13.94 12.10 2.23
C TYR A 130 13.02 13.19 1.67
N VAL A 131 11.93 13.54 2.35
CA VAL A 131 11.02 14.57 1.85
C VAL A 131 11.65 15.96 1.84
N ASP A 132 12.71 16.20 2.61
CA ASP A 132 13.41 17.50 2.61
C ASP A 132 14.25 17.69 1.34
N GLU A 133 14.74 16.59 0.75
CA GLU A 133 15.67 16.60 -0.39
C GLU A 133 14.99 16.30 -1.73
N ILE A 134 13.93 15.50 -1.70
CA ILE A 134 13.22 15.06 -2.90
C ILE A 134 12.14 16.07 -3.29
N SER A 135 12.04 16.35 -4.60
CA SER A 135 11.01 17.23 -5.13
C SER A 135 9.64 16.56 -5.03
N GLU A 136 8.61 17.37 -4.81
CA GLU A 136 7.24 16.87 -4.72
C GLU A 136 6.80 16.19 -6.03
N GLU A 137 7.23 16.71 -7.18
CA GLU A 137 6.92 16.14 -8.50
C GLU A 137 7.44 14.71 -8.64
N LEU A 138 8.62 14.40 -8.09
CA LEU A 138 9.16 13.04 -8.09
C LEU A 138 8.33 12.09 -7.22
N ILE A 139 7.87 12.57 -6.06
CA ILE A 139 6.98 11.80 -5.17
C ILE A 139 5.63 11.53 -5.88
N VAL A 140 5.06 12.55 -6.54
CA VAL A 140 3.83 12.41 -7.32
C VAL A 140 3.99 11.35 -8.42
N GLN A 141 5.06 11.44 -9.21
CA GLN A 141 5.34 10.51 -10.30
C GLN A 141 5.54 9.08 -9.78
N HIS A 142 6.24 8.92 -8.65
CA HIS A 142 6.43 7.63 -8.01
C HIS A 142 5.08 6.98 -7.68
N HIS A 143 4.19 7.69 -6.98
CA HIS A 143 2.88 7.16 -6.59
C HIS A 143 1.97 6.88 -7.80
N VAL A 144 2.03 7.71 -8.87
CA VAL A 144 1.32 7.41 -10.13
C VAL A 144 1.81 6.10 -10.73
N CYS A 145 3.14 5.88 -10.76
CA CYS A 145 3.74 4.67 -11.30
C CYS A 145 3.37 3.42 -10.49
N GLN A 146 3.34 3.51 -9.15
CA GLN A 146 2.98 2.40 -8.28
C GLN A 146 1.47 2.08 -8.31
N ALA A 147 0.61 3.10 -8.40
CA ALA A 147 -0.85 2.93 -8.40
C ALA A 147 -1.38 2.34 -9.72
N ARG A 148 -0.84 2.77 -10.87
CA ARG A 148 -1.33 2.35 -12.20
C ARG A 148 -1.47 0.84 -12.41
N PRO A 149 -0.46 -0.02 -12.12
CA PRO A 149 -0.61 -1.47 -12.32
C PRO A 149 -1.66 -2.12 -11.41
N LEU A 150 -1.91 -1.55 -10.22
CA LEU A 150 -3.00 -1.99 -9.34
C LEU A 150 -4.37 -1.68 -9.95
N LEU A 151 -4.53 -0.46 -10.48
CA LEU A 151 -5.77 -0.03 -11.14
C LEU A 151 -6.01 -0.77 -12.47
N ASN A 152 -4.96 -0.99 -13.26
CA ASN A 152 -5.02 -1.77 -14.50
C ASN A 152 -5.40 -3.24 -14.25
N ALA A 153 -5.15 -3.76 -13.05
CA ALA A 153 -5.57 -5.08 -12.62
C ALA A 153 -7.03 -5.13 -12.13
N GLY A 154 -7.76 -4.01 -12.19
CA GLY A 154 -9.19 -3.92 -11.89
C GLY A 154 -9.53 -3.37 -10.50
N LEU A 155 -8.54 -2.92 -9.71
CA LEU A 155 -8.83 -2.24 -8.45
C LEU A 155 -9.32 -0.81 -8.68
N GLU A 156 -10.20 -0.36 -7.79
CA GLU A 156 -10.64 1.04 -7.68
C GLU A 156 -10.31 1.62 -6.29
N LYS A 157 -9.67 0.83 -5.43
CA LYS A 157 -9.43 1.12 -4.01
C LYS A 157 -7.94 0.99 -3.70
N LEU A 158 -7.34 2.03 -3.13
CA LEU A 158 -5.92 2.08 -2.78
C LEU A 158 -5.72 2.39 -1.30
N ALA A 159 -4.67 1.84 -0.71
CA ALA A 159 -4.23 2.11 0.65
C ALA A 159 -2.83 2.72 0.57
N PHE A 160 -2.74 4.04 0.71
CA PHE A 160 -1.44 4.69 0.91
C PHE A 160 -1.11 4.57 2.39
N GLU A 161 -0.10 3.80 2.73
CA GLU A 161 0.14 3.41 4.12
C GLU A 161 1.57 3.71 4.57
N THR A 162 1.74 3.87 5.89
CA THR A 162 3.04 4.18 6.51
C THR A 162 3.66 5.47 5.97
N ILE A 163 2.84 6.48 5.66
CA ILE A 163 3.34 7.77 5.14
C ILE A 163 3.99 8.57 6.27
N PRO A 164 5.31 8.85 6.25
CA PRO A 164 5.99 9.41 7.40
C PRO A 164 5.89 10.94 7.51
N ALA A 165 5.39 11.61 6.46
CA ALA A 165 5.45 13.07 6.35
C ALA A 165 4.19 13.68 5.71
N GLU A 166 3.81 14.86 6.19
CA GLU A 166 2.70 15.66 5.62
C GLU A 166 2.96 16.02 4.15
N LYS A 167 4.21 16.38 3.81
CA LYS A 167 4.59 16.73 2.42
C LYS A 167 4.27 15.60 1.43
N GLU A 168 4.50 14.35 1.82
CA GLU A 168 4.14 13.21 0.96
C GLU A 168 2.64 12.96 0.94
N GLY A 169 1.94 13.13 2.07
CA GLY A 169 0.47 13.10 2.10
C GLY A 169 -0.16 14.10 1.11
N ILE A 170 0.39 15.31 1.01
CA ILE A 170 -0.03 16.34 0.04
C ILE A 170 0.32 15.92 -1.39
N ALA A 171 1.51 15.35 -1.62
CA ALA A 171 1.89 14.82 -2.92
C ALA A 171 0.93 13.72 -3.39
N ILE A 172 0.47 12.85 -2.49
CA ILE A 172 -0.53 11.82 -2.79
C ILE A 172 -1.84 12.46 -3.28
N LEU A 173 -2.27 13.62 -2.74
CA LEU A 173 -3.47 14.30 -3.27
C LEU A 173 -3.30 14.69 -4.75
N LYS A 174 -2.12 15.20 -5.10
CA LYS A 174 -1.79 15.53 -6.51
C LYS A 174 -1.68 14.28 -7.38
N THR A 175 -1.22 13.16 -6.83
CA THR A 175 -1.31 11.85 -7.52
C THR A 175 -2.77 11.49 -7.78
N LEU A 176 -3.66 11.63 -6.80
CA LEU A 176 -5.06 11.26 -6.92
C LEU A 176 -5.77 12.06 -8.02
N ASP A 177 -5.42 13.32 -8.25
CA ASP A 177 -5.93 14.13 -9.37
C ASP A 177 -5.57 13.55 -10.75
N LEU A 178 -4.47 12.80 -10.84
CA LEU A 178 -3.99 12.16 -12.08
C LEU A 178 -4.54 10.73 -12.27
N LEU A 179 -5.22 10.18 -11.27
CA LEU A 179 -5.84 8.85 -11.31
C LEU A 179 -7.32 8.93 -11.77
N PRO A 180 -7.91 7.82 -12.26
CA PRO A 180 -9.32 7.76 -12.64
C PRO A 180 -10.27 8.28 -11.54
N ALA A 181 -11.42 8.84 -11.95
CA ALA A 181 -12.35 9.54 -11.05
C ALA A 181 -13.03 8.63 -10.01
N ASN A 182 -13.18 7.33 -10.32
CA ASN A 182 -13.75 6.31 -9.46
C ASN A 182 -12.80 5.78 -8.38
N VAL A 183 -11.52 6.16 -8.42
CA VAL A 183 -10.55 5.72 -7.40
C VAL A 183 -10.91 6.33 -6.05
N ILE A 184 -10.91 5.50 -5.02
CA ILE A 184 -10.97 5.92 -3.62
C ILE A 184 -9.78 5.37 -2.85
N CYS A 185 -9.38 6.04 -1.78
CA CYS A 185 -8.28 5.57 -0.95
C CYS A 185 -8.42 5.97 0.51
N TRP A 186 -7.59 5.35 1.36
CA TRP A 186 -7.20 5.96 2.62
C TRP A 186 -5.72 6.33 2.61
N ILE A 187 -5.34 7.19 3.56
CA ILE A 187 -3.95 7.55 3.85
C ILE A 187 -3.66 7.27 5.32
N SER A 188 -2.76 6.35 5.61
CA SER A 188 -2.24 6.07 6.96
C SER A 188 -0.87 6.74 7.13
N PHE A 189 -0.71 7.47 8.23
CA PHE A 189 0.52 8.17 8.58
C PHE A 189 1.29 7.41 9.66
N SER A 190 2.59 7.16 9.43
CA SER A 190 3.45 6.65 10.48
C SER A 190 3.81 7.78 11.46
N CYS A 191 3.55 7.55 12.75
CA CYS A 191 3.67 8.56 13.81
C CYS A 191 4.65 8.11 14.88
N ARG A 192 5.43 9.06 15.40
CA ARG A 192 6.40 8.82 16.49
C ARG A 192 5.76 8.89 17.87
N ASP A 193 4.67 9.64 17.97
CA ASP A 193 3.86 9.85 19.16
C ASP A 193 2.42 10.23 18.77
N GLU A 194 1.59 10.57 19.75
CA GLU A 194 0.17 10.89 19.55
C GLU A 194 -0.08 12.20 18.78
N ALA A 195 0.93 13.05 18.63
CA ALA A 195 0.80 14.39 18.05
C ALA A 195 1.56 14.55 16.73
N GLN A 196 2.61 13.77 16.49
CA GLN A 196 3.55 14.00 15.39
C GLN A 196 3.76 12.79 14.48
N THR A 197 3.86 13.08 13.19
CA THR A 197 4.34 12.11 12.19
C THR A 197 5.81 11.74 12.47
N ASN A 198 6.30 10.68 11.83
CA ASN A 198 7.71 10.30 11.91
C ASN A 198 8.65 11.39 11.37
N HIS A 199 8.17 12.31 10.53
CA HIS A 199 8.91 13.49 10.07
C HIS A 199 8.77 14.74 10.98
N CYS A 200 8.10 14.62 12.14
CA CYS A 200 7.81 15.72 13.09
C CYS A 200 6.68 16.68 12.67
N ASP A 201 5.90 16.36 11.63
CA ASP A 201 4.75 17.19 11.26
C ASP A 201 3.61 17.02 12.26
N SER A 202 2.71 18.00 12.35
CA SER A 202 1.52 17.89 13.20
C SER A 202 0.55 16.87 12.58
N PHE A 203 0.38 15.70 13.20
CA PHE A 203 -0.50 14.63 12.71
C PHE A 203 -1.93 15.13 12.42
N SER A 204 -2.50 15.89 13.36
CA SER A 204 -3.85 16.46 13.21
C SER A 204 -4.00 17.40 12.01
N LYS A 205 -2.95 18.16 11.66
CA LYS A 205 -2.96 19.05 10.48
C LYS A 205 -2.83 18.24 9.20
N ALA A 206 -1.92 17.28 9.17
CA ALA A 206 -1.75 16.39 8.02
C ALA A 206 -3.06 15.66 7.68
N VAL A 207 -3.74 15.07 8.68
CA VAL A 207 -5.06 14.44 8.52
C VAL A 207 -6.11 15.44 8.03
N ALA A 208 -6.19 16.62 8.66
CA ALA A 208 -7.15 17.65 8.26
C ALA A 208 -6.92 18.16 6.83
N GLU A 209 -5.68 18.14 6.33
CA GLU A 209 -5.35 18.52 4.96
C GLU A 209 -5.78 17.42 3.98
N VAL A 210 -5.33 16.17 4.18
CA VAL A 210 -5.58 15.10 3.20
C VAL A 210 -7.05 14.73 3.07
N THR A 211 -7.82 14.85 4.16
CA THR A 211 -9.27 14.54 4.16
C THR A 211 -10.11 15.57 3.41
N LYS A 212 -9.53 16.67 2.93
CA LYS A 212 -10.23 17.61 2.03
C LYS A 212 -10.44 17.05 0.63
N HIS A 213 -9.61 16.09 0.21
CA HIS A 213 -9.68 15.54 -1.14
C HIS A 213 -10.82 14.50 -1.24
N PRO A 214 -11.72 14.60 -2.24
CA PRO A 214 -12.94 13.78 -2.28
C PRO A 214 -12.71 12.28 -2.49
N LYS A 215 -11.53 11.89 -3.00
CA LYS A 215 -11.14 10.48 -3.14
C LYS A 215 -10.59 9.86 -1.85
N VAL A 216 -10.27 10.67 -0.83
CA VAL A 216 -9.78 10.19 0.46
C VAL A 216 -10.98 9.91 1.37
N ILE A 217 -11.28 8.63 1.59
CA ILE A 217 -12.44 8.19 2.38
C ILE A 217 -12.13 7.99 3.86
N ALA A 218 -10.84 7.88 4.21
CA ALA A 218 -10.35 7.79 5.58
C ALA A 218 -8.89 8.26 5.67
N ALA A 219 -8.49 8.75 6.83
CA ALA A 219 -7.09 8.98 7.16
C ALA A 219 -6.86 8.74 8.66
N GLY A 220 -5.70 8.22 9.02
CA GLY A 220 -5.39 7.82 10.39
C GLY A 220 -3.91 7.49 10.58
N PRO A 221 -3.52 6.97 11.75
CA PRO A 221 -2.23 6.30 11.90
C PRO A 221 -2.21 4.99 11.11
#